data_AF-A0A8S0WW19-F1
#
_entry.id   AF-A0A8S0WW19-F1
#
_cell.length_a   1.000
_cell.length_b   1.000
_cell.length_c   1.000
_cell.angle_alpha   90.00
_cell.angle_beta   90.00
_cell.angle_gamma   90.00
#
_symmetry.space_group_name_H-M   'P 1'
#
loop_
_entity.id
_entity.type
_entity.pdbx_description
1 polymer ?
#
loop_
_entity_poly.entity_id
_entity_poly.type
_entity_poly.pdbx_seq_one_letter_code
_entity_poly.pdbx_strand_id
1 'polypeptide(L)'
;MPDSERELTYEERLEELGNELDDFINDCPEDPTSETETELINIFKEVVGIVREAETANYDGLERATCLRDDENALLLKDTSAHGKFSHGFIGKLGPFLGELLNVFGSGRSIEEVTSRSNFADPWKKTRRPHPLSTPCSRFTESLPEWTATGANTRATSVFEARCEISSGDTHNPINMALSTNGNLLALSSMGGWKNRTPYLYYYLPNHEHDDLGEFMKSHCIEVDLFSGLDQLILDDEKKLMFVADWSRIKSYKWTEPAEGGKFVQALRVHTMESKEYNGPLAMLPNNRVSRFLISLDAYVDAHGLDTESAI
;
A
#
# COMPACT_ATOMS: atom_id res chain seq x y z
N MET A 1 -34.43 -21.87 0.47
CA MET A 1 -33.02 -22.27 0.21
C MET A 1 -32.49 -21.23 -0.75
N PRO A 2 -31.42 -20.51 -0.41
CA PRO A 2 -30.77 -19.65 -1.40
C PRO A 2 -30.22 -20.55 -2.50
N ASP A 3 -30.49 -20.21 -3.76
CA ASP A 3 -29.90 -20.88 -4.90
C ASP A 3 -28.38 -20.81 -4.73
N SER A 4 -27.72 -21.98 -4.70
CA SER A 4 -26.27 -22.04 -4.72
C SER A 4 -25.82 -21.42 -6.04
N GLU A 5 -25.22 -20.24 -5.98
CA GLU A 5 -24.61 -19.58 -7.13
C GLU A 5 -23.63 -20.55 -7.78
N ARG A 6 -23.95 -20.96 -9.01
CA ARG A 6 -23.08 -21.80 -9.81
C ARG A 6 -21.85 -20.96 -10.15
N GLU A 7 -20.66 -21.46 -9.82
CA GLU A 7 -19.42 -20.86 -10.29
C GLU A 7 -19.36 -20.93 -11.83
N LEU A 8 -19.28 -19.76 -12.45
CA LEU A 8 -19.07 -19.61 -13.90
C LEU A 8 -17.65 -20.05 -14.25
N THR A 9 -17.50 -20.75 -15.38
CA THR A 9 -16.17 -21.04 -15.91
C THR A 9 -15.48 -19.76 -16.38
N TYR A 10 -14.16 -19.82 -16.62
CA TYR A 10 -13.39 -18.67 -17.08
C TYR A 10 -13.91 -18.14 -18.42
N GLU A 11 -14.25 -19.06 -19.33
CA GLU A 11 -14.79 -18.77 -20.65
C GLU A 11 -16.16 -18.09 -20.52
N GLU A 12 -17.03 -18.61 -19.65
CA GLU A 12 -18.34 -18.01 -19.36
C GLU A 12 -18.20 -16.59 -18.80
N ARG A 13 -17.18 -16.31 -17.95
CA ARG A 13 -16.91 -14.97 -17.42
C ARG A 13 -16.32 -14.00 -18.44
N LEU A 14 -15.44 -14.47 -19.32
CA LEU A 14 -14.91 -13.64 -20.41
C LEU A 14 -16.02 -13.28 -21.40
N GLU A 15 -16.92 -14.23 -21.68
CA GLU A 15 -18.09 -14.00 -22.53
C GLU A 15 -19.04 -12.99 -21.88
N GLU A 16 -19.33 -13.13 -20.58
CA GLU A 16 -20.15 -12.18 -19.82
C GLU A 16 -19.53 -10.77 -19.81
N LEU A 17 -18.23 -10.65 -19.50
CA LEU A 17 -17.52 -9.37 -19.53
C LEU A 17 -17.48 -8.75 -20.94
N GLY A 18 -17.35 -9.59 -21.97
CA GLY A 18 -17.43 -9.18 -23.36
C GLY A 18 -18.81 -8.61 -23.70
N ASN A 19 -19.87 -9.28 -23.27
CA ASN A 19 -21.25 -8.85 -23.48
C ASN A 19 -21.57 -7.57 -22.70
N GLU A 20 -21.17 -7.46 -21.43
CA GLU A 20 -21.34 -6.24 -20.63
C GLU A 20 -20.63 -5.03 -21.26
N LEU A 21 -19.45 -5.24 -21.84
CA LEU A 21 -18.72 -4.18 -22.52
C LEU A 21 -19.39 -3.80 -23.85
N ASP A 22 -19.88 -4.78 -24.62
CA ASP A 22 -20.60 -4.53 -25.87
C ASP A 22 -21.91 -3.76 -25.57
N ASP A 23 -22.63 -4.12 -24.50
CA ASP A 23 -23.80 -3.39 -24.01
C ASP A 23 -23.45 -1.96 -23.57
N PHE A 24 -22.37 -1.78 -22.80
CA PHE A 24 -21.87 -0.47 -22.40
C PHE A 24 -21.52 0.43 -23.60
N ILE A 25 -20.91 -0.15 -24.64
CA ILE A 25 -20.59 0.54 -25.89
C ILE A 25 -21.85 0.94 -26.64
N ASN A 26 -22.86 0.07 -26.69
CA ASN A 26 -24.12 0.34 -27.39
C ASN A 26 -25.01 1.35 -26.66
N ASP A 27 -24.92 1.40 -25.33
CA ASP A 27 -25.63 2.37 -24.49
C ASP A 27 -24.94 3.75 -24.44
N CYS A 28 -23.71 3.88 -24.93
CA CYS A 28 -23.06 5.18 -25.07
C CYS A 28 -23.78 6.03 -26.15
N PRO A 29 -24.15 7.29 -25.83
CA PRO A 29 -24.80 8.16 -26.81
C PRO A 29 -23.89 8.40 -28.01
N GLU A 30 -24.46 8.38 -29.23
CA GLU A 30 -23.74 8.51 -30.52
C GLU A 30 -22.90 9.80 -30.67
N ASP A 31 -23.05 10.75 -29.76
CA ASP A 31 -22.32 12.02 -29.72
C ASP A 31 -21.62 12.18 -28.36
N PRO A 32 -20.48 11.49 -28.13
CA PRO A 32 -19.73 11.60 -26.89
C PRO A 32 -19.29 13.06 -26.70
N THR A 33 -19.78 13.67 -25.62
CA THR A 33 -19.59 15.11 -25.37
C THR A 33 -18.13 15.53 -25.12
N SER A 34 -17.20 14.58 -25.03
CA SER A 34 -15.76 14.84 -24.92
C SER A 34 -14.91 13.93 -25.81
N GLU A 35 -13.93 14.53 -26.49
CA GLU A 35 -12.90 13.87 -27.30
C GLU A 35 -12.16 12.76 -26.52
N THR A 36 -11.98 12.96 -25.20
CA THR A 36 -11.36 12.02 -24.26
C THR A 36 -12.17 10.74 -24.02
N GLU A 37 -13.50 10.80 -24.09
CA GLU A 37 -14.37 9.64 -23.88
C GLU A 37 -14.35 8.72 -25.11
N THR A 38 -14.28 9.32 -26.31
CA THR A 38 -14.11 8.58 -27.57
C THR A 38 -12.77 7.85 -27.62
N GLU A 39 -11.70 8.51 -27.18
CA GLU A 39 -10.36 7.92 -27.14
C GLU A 39 -10.30 6.73 -26.17
N LEU A 40 -10.90 6.86 -24.99
CA LEU A 40 -10.98 5.79 -24.00
C LEU A 40 -11.78 4.57 -24.50
N ILE A 41 -12.94 4.81 -25.14
CA ILE A 41 -13.76 3.73 -25.72
C ILE A 41 -13.00 2.99 -26.82
N ASN A 42 -12.27 3.70 -27.67
CA ASN A 42 -11.47 3.09 -28.73
C ASN A 42 -10.33 2.23 -28.15
N ILE A 43 -9.69 2.68 -27.07
CA ILE A 43 -8.67 1.91 -26.34
C ILE A 43 -9.26 0.62 -25.78
N PHE A 44 -10.44 0.68 -25.13
CA PHE A 44 -11.09 -0.52 -24.60
C PHE A 44 -11.45 -1.51 -25.71
N LYS A 45 -11.95 -1.02 -26.85
CA LYS A 45 -12.23 -1.86 -28.03
C LYS A 45 -10.97 -2.55 -28.56
N GLU A 46 -9.85 -1.84 -28.62
CA GLU A 46 -8.57 -2.39 -29.09
C GLU A 46 -8.04 -3.47 -28.13
N VAL A 47 -8.05 -3.21 -26.83
CA VAL A 47 -7.61 -4.18 -25.81
C VAL A 47 -8.46 -5.45 -25.84
N VAL A 48 -9.78 -5.32 -25.92
CA VAL A 48 -10.68 -6.49 -26.01
C VAL A 48 -10.53 -7.24 -27.33
N GLY A 49 -10.31 -6.52 -28.44
CA GLY A 49 -9.96 -7.14 -29.72
C GLY A 49 -8.71 -8.00 -29.63
N ILE A 50 -7.65 -7.49 -29.01
CA ILE A 50 -6.38 -8.22 -28.81
C ILE A 50 -6.59 -9.47 -27.93
N VAL A 51 -7.38 -9.37 -26.86
CA VAL A 51 -7.67 -10.53 -25.99
C VAL A 51 -8.45 -11.61 -26.76
N ARG A 52 -9.47 -11.23 -27.54
CA ARG A 52 -10.26 -12.14 -28.39
C ARG A 52 -9.41 -12.77 -29.51
N GLU A 53 -8.49 -12.01 -30.11
CA GLU A 53 -7.56 -12.53 -31.12
C GLU A 53 -6.55 -13.52 -30.50
N ALA A 54 -6.04 -13.24 -29.31
CA ALA A 54 -5.12 -14.13 -28.61
C ALA A 54 -5.81 -15.45 -28.20
N GLU A 55 -7.09 -15.39 -27.81
CA GLU A 55 -7.92 -16.56 -27.51
C GLU A 55 -8.18 -17.41 -28.76
N THR A 56 -8.63 -16.79 -29.86
CA THR A 56 -8.87 -17.50 -31.13
C THR A 56 -7.60 -18.07 -31.76
N ALA A 57 -6.44 -17.45 -31.51
CA ALA A 57 -5.13 -17.97 -31.90
C ALA A 57 -4.62 -19.11 -30.99
N ASN A 58 -5.37 -19.50 -29.97
CA ASN A 58 -4.99 -20.51 -28.97
C ASN A 58 -3.62 -20.19 -28.33
N TYR A 59 -3.41 -18.91 -27.97
CA TYR A 59 -2.14 -18.46 -27.42
C TYR A 59 -1.94 -18.98 -25.99
N ASP A 60 -1.02 -19.93 -25.85
CA ASP A 60 -0.59 -20.60 -24.60
C ASP A 60 -0.18 -19.63 -23.46
N GLY A 61 0.05 -18.35 -23.79
CA GLY A 61 0.37 -17.30 -22.82
C GLY A 61 -0.84 -16.77 -22.04
N LEU A 62 -2.08 -16.93 -22.54
CA LEU A 62 -3.28 -16.52 -21.81
C LEU A 62 -3.48 -17.37 -20.55
N GLU A 63 -3.28 -18.69 -20.67
CA GLU A 63 -3.27 -19.62 -19.52
C GLU A 63 -2.16 -19.31 -18.49
N ARG A 64 -1.06 -18.68 -18.92
CA ARG A 64 0.02 -18.25 -18.01
C ARG A 64 -0.32 -17.00 -17.22
N ALA A 65 -1.16 -16.11 -17.75
CA ALA A 65 -1.66 -14.94 -17.04
C ALA A 65 -2.75 -15.33 -16.02
N THR A 66 -3.57 -16.34 -16.32
CA THR A 66 -4.62 -16.86 -15.43
C THR A 66 -4.07 -17.74 -14.30
N CYS A 67 -2.95 -18.45 -14.51
CA CYS A 67 -2.24 -19.25 -13.51
C CYS A 67 -1.80 -18.50 -12.23
N LEU A 68 -1.93 -17.17 -12.18
CA LEU A 68 -1.71 -16.36 -10.97
C LEU A 68 -2.90 -16.41 -10.00
N ARG A 69 -4.07 -16.92 -10.43
CA ARG A 69 -5.33 -16.86 -9.69
C ARG A 69 -5.82 -18.20 -9.13
N ASP A 70 -5.51 -19.32 -9.79
CA ASP A 70 -6.16 -20.63 -9.52
C ASP A 70 -5.40 -21.55 -8.53
N ASP A 71 -4.46 -21.04 -7.74
CA ASP A 71 -3.88 -21.86 -6.67
C ASP A 71 -4.76 -21.75 -5.43
N GLU A 72 -5.80 -22.59 -5.34
CA GLU A 72 -6.68 -22.70 -4.15
C GLU A 72 -5.88 -23.02 -2.85
N ASN A 73 -4.62 -23.43 -2.98
CA ASN A 73 -3.69 -23.63 -1.86
C ASN A 73 -2.77 -22.44 -1.58
N ALA A 74 -2.75 -21.39 -2.43
CA ALA A 74 -2.08 -20.12 -2.16
C ALA A 74 -2.97 -19.25 -1.28
N LEU A 75 -3.13 -19.67 -0.03
CA LEU A 75 -3.98 -19.12 1.04
C LEU A 75 -3.83 -17.62 1.38
N LEU A 76 -3.05 -16.82 0.65
CA LEU A 76 -2.67 -15.46 1.07
C LEU A 76 -3.00 -14.33 0.09
N LEU A 77 -3.57 -14.61 -1.07
CA LEU A 77 -4.08 -13.57 -1.98
C LEU A 77 -5.60 -13.70 -2.14
N LYS A 78 -6.31 -13.56 -1.02
CA LYS A 78 -7.76 -13.40 -1.06
C LYS A 78 -8.07 -11.94 -1.36
N ASP A 79 -8.50 -11.66 -2.58
CA ASP A 79 -9.05 -10.34 -2.91
C ASP A 79 -10.40 -10.21 -2.18
N THR A 80 -10.39 -9.49 -1.07
CA THR A 80 -11.57 -9.22 -0.22
C THR A 80 -12.30 -7.95 -0.63
N SER A 81 -11.86 -7.27 -1.70
CA SER A 81 -12.58 -6.10 -2.21
C SER A 81 -13.99 -6.52 -2.64
N ALA A 82 -15.00 -5.83 -2.11
CA ALA A 82 -16.38 -6.09 -2.48
C ALA A 82 -16.53 -5.94 -4.00
N HIS A 83 -17.02 -7.00 -4.65
CA HIS A 83 -17.20 -7.06 -6.11
C HIS A 83 -17.91 -5.80 -6.62
N GLY A 84 -17.35 -5.16 -7.65
CA GLY A 84 -18.07 -4.20 -8.49
C GLY A 84 -18.03 -2.71 -8.11
N LYS A 85 -17.11 -2.24 -7.25
CA LYS A 85 -16.94 -0.79 -7.03
C LYS A 85 -15.73 -0.22 -7.78
N PHE A 86 -15.94 0.09 -9.06
CA PHE A 86 -15.08 1.02 -9.79
C PHE A 86 -15.18 2.41 -9.15
N SER A 87 -14.24 2.75 -8.25
CA SER A 87 -14.13 4.12 -7.74
C SER A 87 -13.34 4.98 -8.72
N HIS A 88 -13.57 6.30 -8.69
CA HIS A 88 -12.82 7.29 -9.46
C HIS A 88 -11.28 7.24 -9.27
N GLY A 89 -10.77 6.49 -8.28
CA GLY A 89 -9.34 6.23 -8.10
C GLY A 89 -8.75 5.15 -9.01
N PHE A 90 -9.58 4.35 -9.70
CA PHE A 90 -9.14 3.28 -10.59
C PHE A 90 -8.35 3.83 -11.79
N ILE A 91 -8.86 4.86 -12.45
CA ILE A 91 -8.19 5.53 -13.58
C ILE A 91 -6.89 6.21 -13.14
N GLY A 92 -6.82 6.78 -11.93
CA GLY A 92 -5.61 7.41 -11.41
C GLY A 92 -4.48 6.43 -11.07
N LYS A 93 -4.81 5.19 -10.67
CA LYS A 93 -3.84 4.13 -10.36
C LYS A 93 -3.42 3.32 -11.58
N LEU A 94 -4.34 3.09 -12.51
CA LEU A 94 -4.03 2.43 -13.78
C LEU A 94 -3.41 3.38 -14.79
N GLY A 95 -3.63 4.69 -14.74
CA GLY A 95 -3.14 5.65 -15.73
C GLY A 95 -1.67 5.48 -16.16
N PRO A 96 -0.71 5.30 -15.24
CA PRO A 96 0.69 5.06 -15.62
C PRO A 96 0.92 3.68 -16.25
N PHE A 97 0.23 2.65 -15.74
CA PHE A 97 0.35 1.28 -16.23
C PHE A 97 -0.37 1.08 -17.56
N LEU A 98 -1.57 1.63 -17.72
CA LEU A 98 -2.28 1.78 -18.99
C LEU A 98 -1.44 2.61 -19.95
N GLY A 99 -0.79 3.70 -19.51
CA GLY A 99 0.08 4.50 -20.36
C GLY A 99 1.31 3.73 -20.88
N GLU A 100 1.94 2.89 -20.05
CA GLU A 100 3.00 1.97 -20.50
C GLU A 100 2.46 0.84 -21.39
N LEU A 101 1.33 0.25 -21.01
CA LEU A 101 0.65 -0.79 -21.78
C LEU A 101 0.25 -0.27 -23.18
N LEU A 102 -0.30 0.93 -23.25
CA LEU A 102 -0.69 1.62 -24.48
C LEU A 102 0.53 2.13 -25.25
N ASN A 103 1.63 2.50 -24.60
CA ASN A 103 2.89 2.74 -25.30
C ASN A 103 3.46 1.45 -25.90
N VAL A 104 3.23 0.30 -25.28
CA VAL A 104 3.61 -1.01 -25.82
C VAL A 104 2.74 -1.38 -27.01
N PHE A 105 1.41 -1.25 -26.91
CA PHE A 105 0.48 -1.65 -27.97
C PHE A 105 0.37 -0.61 -29.11
N GLY A 106 0.41 0.69 -28.80
CA GLY A 106 0.32 1.78 -29.78
C GLY A 106 1.62 2.09 -30.53
N SER A 107 2.78 1.55 -30.10
CA SER A 107 4.07 1.79 -30.78
C SER A 107 4.37 0.82 -31.93
N GLY A 108 3.45 -0.09 -32.26
CA GLY A 108 3.66 -1.12 -33.29
C GLY A 108 4.78 -2.10 -32.96
N ARG A 109 5.23 -2.15 -31.69
CA ARG A 109 6.24 -3.10 -31.22
C ARG A 109 5.61 -4.47 -31.06
N SER A 110 6.29 -5.50 -31.56
CA SER A 110 5.79 -6.86 -31.37
C SER A 110 5.93 -7.28 -29.90
N ILE A 111 5.08 -8.20 -29.46
CA ILE A 111 5.18 -8.82 -28.13
C ILE A 111 6.59 -9.40 -27.93
N GLU A 112 7.25 -9.92 -28.97
CA GLU A 112 8.62 -10.45 -28.84
C GLU A 112 9.66 -9.35 -28.56
N GLU A 113 9.50 -8.14 -29.12
CA GLU A 113 10.40 -7.01 -28.81
C GLU A 113 10.27 -6.52 -27.36
N VAL A 114 9.06 -6.55 -26.82
CA VAL A 114 8.80 -6.20 -25.42
C VAL A 114 9.35 -7.28 -24.51
N THR A 115 9.05 -8.55 -24.81
CA THR A 115 9.45 -9.69 -23.98
C THR A 115 10.96 -9.92 -24.01
N SER A 116 11.64 -9.58 -25.11
CA SER A 116 13.11 -9.66 -25.22
C SER A 116 13.85 -8.53 -24.52
N ARG A 117 13.20 -7.38 -24.29
CA ARG A 117 13.77 -6.23 -23.56
C ARG A 117 13.50 -6.27 -22.07
N SER A 118 12.37 -6.87 -21.69
CA SER A 118 12.03 -7.11 -20.31
C SER A 118 12.80 -8.33 -19.84
N ASN A 119 13.80 -8.13 -18.98
CA ASN A 119 14.36 -9.22 -18.17
C ASN A 119 13.31 -9.63 -17.12
N PHE A 120 12.20 -10.20 -17.57
CA PHE A 120 11.25 -10.81 -16.67
C PHE A 120 11.96 -12.02 -16.04
N ALA A 121 12.00 -12.03 -14.71
CA ALA A 121 12.48 -13.18 -13.99
C ALA A 121 11.63 -14.42 -14.36
N ASP A 122 12.24 -15.61 -14.26
CA ASP A 122 11.57 -16.87 -14.57
C ASP A 122 10.22 -17.00 -13.85
N PRO A 123 9.25 -17.71 -14.46
CA PRO A 123 7.95 -17.95 -13.84
C PRO A 123 8.08 -18.52 -12.43
N TRP A 124 7.32 -17.99 -11.47
CA TRP A 124 7.34 -18.38 -10.05
C TRP A 124 7.29 -19.90 -9.80
N LYS A 125 6.56 -20.65 -10.64
CA LYS A 125 6.44 -22.11 -10.52
C LYS A 125 7.80 -22.83 -10.67
N LYS A 126 8.81 -22.18 -11.26
CA LYS A 126 10.16 -22.73 -11.48
C LYS A 126 11.19 -22.26 -10.45
N THR A 127 10.92 -21.18 -9.71
CA THR A 127 11.86 -20.66 -8.70
C THR A 127 11.87 -21.54 -7.44
N ARG A 128 13.04 -21.71 -6.82
CA ARG A 128 13.20 -22.46 -5.56
C ARG A 128 12.27 -21.91 -4.46
N ARG A 129 11.50 -22.79 -3.83
CA ARG A 129 10.63 -22.48 -2.68
C ARG A 129 11.26 -23.03 -1.40
N PRO A 130 12.05 -22.24 -0.66
CA PRO A 130 12.70 -22.72 0.57
C PRO A 130 11.69 -23.03 1.69
N HIS A 131 10.46 -22.51 1.59
CA HIS A 131 9.39 -22.79 2.56
C HIS A 131 8.06 -23.13 1.84
N PRO A 132 7.24 -24.05 2.37
CA PRO A 132 5.92 -24.36 1.79
C PRO A 132 4.95 -23.17 1.74
N LEU A 133 5.14 -22.19 2.65
CA LEU A 133 4.32 -20.97 2.72
C LEU A 133 4.88 -19.79 1.90
N SER A 134 5.95 -20.00 1.11
CA SER A 134 6.46 -18.93 0.25
C SER A 134 5.41 -18.55 -0.80
N THR A 135 5.09 -17.27 -0.91
CA THR A 135 4.05 -16.75 -1.82
C THR A 135 4.60 -16.51 -3.23
N PRO A 136 3.74 -16.44 -4.28
CA PRO A 136 4.14 -16.08 -5.64
C PRO A 136 4.97 -14.79 -5.78
N CYS A 137 4.84 -13.87 -4.84
CA CYS A 137 5.59 -12.62 -4.79
C CYS A 137 6.98 -12.75 -4.13
N SER A 138 7.26 -13.86 -3.45
CA SER A 138 8.55 -14.11 -2.81
C SER A 138 9.60 -14.40 -3.90
N ARG A 139 10.67 -13.61 -3.97
CA ARG A 139 11.79 -13.90 -4.88
C ARG A 139 13.00 -14.33 -4.07
N PHE A 140 13.60 -15.46 -4.46
CA PHE A 140 14.80 -16.00 -3.84
C PHE A 140 15.96 -15.94 -4.84
N THR A 141 17.11 -15.45 -4.40
CA THR A 141 18.33 -15.50 -5.20
C THR A 141 18.93 -16.90 -5.09
N GLU A 142 19.14 -17.57 -6.22
CA GLU A 142 19.77 -18.90 -6.23
C GLU A 142 21.27 -18.81 -5.93
N SER A 143 21.91 -17.75 -6.43
CA SER A 143 23.30 -17.42 -6.18
C SER A 143 23.43 -16.55 -4.94
N LEU A 144 23.18 -17.12 -3.76
CA LEU A 144 23.61 -16.48 -2.53
C LEU A 144 25.15 -16.48 -2.53
N PRO A 145 25.82 -15.32 -2.39
CA PRO A 145 27.26 -15.32 -2.17
C PRO A 145 27.56 -16.18 -0.95
N GLU A 146 28.66 -16.94 -0.99
CA GLU A 146 29.06 -17.83 0.10
C GLU A 146 29.32 -16.99 1.36
N TRP A 147 28.31 -16.93 2.22
CA TRP A 147 28.28 -16.00 3.33
C TRP A 147 28.96 -16.65 4.53
N THR A 148 30.26 -16.45 4.65
CA THR A 148 31.01 -16.91 5.82
C THR A 148 30.88 -15.88 6.93
N ALA A 149 29.99 -16.18 7.86
CA ALA A 149 29.99 -15.59 9.19
C ALA A 149 31.39 -15.68 9.80
N THR A 150 32.14 -14.58 9.82
CA THR A 150 33.43 -14.51 10.53
C THR A 150 33.22 -13.94 11.93
N GLY A 151 34.12 -14.24 12.86
CA GLY A 151 34.08 -13.65 14.21
C GLY A 151 34.16 -12.11 14.24
N ALA A 152 34.55 -11.48 13.12
CA ALA A 152 34.54 -10.03 12.95
C ALA A 152 33.15 -9.45 12.57
N ASN A 153 32.20 -10.30 12.18
CA ASN A 153 30.87 -9.92 11.64
C ASN A 153 29.73 -10.52 12.48
N THR A 154 29.79 -10.38 13.80
CA THR A 154 28.82 -10.95 14.76
C THR A 154 27.39 -10.41 14.62
N ARG A 155 27.19 -9.21 14.07
CA ARG A 155 25.86 -8.70 13.70
C ARG A 155 25.33 -9.26 12.38
N ALA A 156 26.22 -9.74 11.52
CA ALA A 156 25.85 -10.37 10.27
C ALA A 156 25.26 -11.77 10.57
N THR A 157 25.84 -12.51 11.53
CA THR A 157 25.30 -13.80 12.00
C THR A 157 23.91 -13.76 12.60
N SER A 158 23.41 -12.60 13.07
CA SER A 158 22.08 -12.54 13.70
C SER A 158 20.93 -12.60 12.69
N VAL A 159 21.19 -12.40 11.39
CA VAL A 159 20.18 -12.50 10.33
C VAL A 159 20.58 -13.61 9.37
N PHE A 160 20.42 -14.86 9.79
CA PHE A 160 20.66 -16.03 8.94
C PHE A 160 19.59 -16.17 7.84
N GLU A 161 18.37 -15.72 8.12
CA GLU A 161 17.23 -15.74 7.20
C GLU A 161 16.36 -14.50 7.48
N ALA A 162 16.00 -13.76 6.43
CA ALA A 162 14.99 -12.71 6.50
C ALA A 162 13.77 -13.18 5.71
N ARG A 163 12.63 -13.31 6.38
CA ARG A 163 11.34 -13.60 5.74
C ARG A 163 10.52 -12.31 5.71
N CYS A 164 9.87 -12.06 4.58
CA CYS A 164 8.96 -10.93 4.42
C CYS A 164 7.58 -11.51 4.13
N GLU A 165 6.61 -11.10 4.94
CA GLU A 165 5.21 -11.25 4.63
C GLU A 165 4.74 -9.94 3.99
N ILE A 166 4.01 -10.05 2.88
CA ILE A 166 3.43 -8.90 2.19
C ILE A 166 1.93 -8.99 2.38
N SER A 167 1.37 -7.92 2.92
CA SER A 167 -0.06 -7.77 3.12
C SER A 167 -0.48 -6.38 2.67
N SER A 168 -1.75 -6.24 2.32
CA SER A 168 -2.31 -5.02 1.77
C SER A 168 -3.55 -4.63 2.55
N GLY A 169 -3.71 -3.34 2.81
CA GLY A 169 -4.88 -2.78 3.47
C GLY A 169 -5.20 -1.40 2.92
N ASP A 170 -6.48 -1.03 3.01
CA ASP A 170 -6.93 0.28 2.56
C ASP A 170 -6.52 1.38 3.54
N THR A 171 -5.96 2.45 2.99
CA THR A 171 -5.62 3.65 3.74
C THR A 171 -6.00 4.89 2.92
N HIS A 172 -6.21 6.00 3.62
CA HIS A 172 -6.23 7.30 2.97
C HIS A 172 -4.85 7.64 2.38
N ASN A 173 -4.76 8.69 1.56
CA ASN A 173 -3.55 9.04 0.80
C ASN A 173 -2.31 9.19 1.72
N PRO A 174 -1.39 8.21 1.76
CA PRO A 174 -0.31 8.17 2.73
C PRO A 174 0.73 9.24 2.44
N ILE A 175 1.23 9.90 3.49
CA ILE A 175 2.25 10.97 3.40
C ILE A 175 3.57 10.49 3.98
N ASN A 176 3.56 9.99 5.21
CA ASN A 176 4.75 9.65 5.97
C ASN A 176 4.49 8.48 6.92
N MET A 177 5.49 7.66 7.18
CA MET A 177 5.41 6.44 7.97
C MET A 177 6.55 6.39 8.98
N ALA A 178 6.28 5.92 10.19
CA ALA A 178 7.28 5.71 11.23
C ALA A 178 7.06 4.36 11.89
N LEU A 179 8.14 3.62 12.09
CA LEU A 179 8.16 2.38 12.87
C LEU A 179 8.85 2.65 14.20
N SER A 180 8.26 2.16 15.30
CA SER A 180 8.87 2.25 16.62
C SER A 180 10.19 1.51 16.68
N THR A 181 11.09 1.93 17.56
CA THR A 181 12.39 1.29 17.74
C THR A 181 12.27 -0.15 18.25
N ASN A 182 11.20 -0.45 19.00
CA ASN A 182 10.86 -1.80 19.44
C ASN A 182 10.04 -2.61 18.42
N GLY A 183 9.61 -2.01 17.30
CA GLY A 183 8.77 -2.65 16.28
C GLY A 183 7.33 -2.94 16.71
N ASN A 184 6.89 -2.51 17.91
CA ASN A 184 5.54 -2.74 18.42
C ASN A 184 4.47 -1.78 17.86
N LEU A 185 4.87 -0.69 17.21
CA LEU A 185 3.98 0.30 16.63
C LEU A 185 4.48 0.70 15.25
N LEU A 186 3.61 0.56 14.26
CA LEU A 186 3.76 1.20 12.96
C LEU A 186 2.73 2.31 12.87
N ALA A 187 3.16 3.55 12.64
CA ALA A 187 2.30 4.69 12.46
C ALA A 187 2.42 5.23 11.04
N LEU A 188 1.30 5.65 10.47
CA LEU A 188 1.17 6.14 9.12
C LEU A 188 0.31 7.40 9.13
N SER A 189 0.90 8.51 8.69
CA SER A 189 0.18 9.73 8.42
C SER A 189 -0.44 9.69 7.03
N SER A 190 -1.65 10.19 6.90
CA SER A 190 -2.35 10.27 5.63
C SER A 190 -3.30 11.46 5.57
N MET A 191 -3.77 11.77 4.37
CA MET A 191 -4.79 12.76 4.12
C MET A 191 -5.99 12.09 3.45
N GLY A 192 -7.18 12.53 3.81
CA GLY A 192 -8.44 12.05 3.24
C GLY A 192 -9.54 13.10 3.36
N GLY A 193 -10.79 12.62 3.47
CA GLY A 193 -11.96 13.50 3.54
C GLY A 193 -12.20 14.29 2.26
N TRP A 194 -13.03 15.34 2.34
CA TRP A 194 -13.39 16.14 1.17
C TRP A 194 -12.15 16.84 0.58
N LYS A 195 -11.86 16.54 -0.69
CA LYS A 195 -10.70 17.08 -1.42
C LYS A 195 -9.36 16.83 -0.73
N ASN A 196 -9.24 15.73 0.02
CA ASN A 196 -7.98 15.34 0.66
C ASN A 196 -7.46 16.38 1.68
N ARG A 197 -8.37 16.99 2.47
CA ARG A 197 -8.06 18.08 3.42
C ARG A 197 -8.15 17.70 4.89
N THR A 198 -8.58 16.48 5.19
CA THR A 198 -8.68 15.99 6.57
C THR A 198 -7.48 15.10 6.86
N PRO A 199 -6.60 15.46 7.82
CA PRO A 199 -5.48 14.61 8.19
C PRO A 199 -5.95 13.44 9.04
N TYR A 200 -5.44 12.25 8.71
CA TYR A 200 -5.68 11.02 9.46
C TYR A 200 -4.34 10.45 9.94
N LEU A 201 -4.36 9.90 11.15
CA LEU A 201 -3.27 9.12 11.72
C LEU A 201 -3.74 7.67 11.81
N TYR A 202 -3.11 6.82 11.01
CA TYR A 202 -3.21 5.39 11.10
C TYR A 202 -2.13 4.86 12.02
N TYR A 203 -2.45 3.83 12.78
CA TYR A 203 -1.44 3.05 13.46
C TYR A 203 -1.82 1.58 13.56
N TYR A 204 -0.81 0.74 13.66
CA TYR A 204 -0.89 -0.72 13.70
C TYR A 204 -0.02 -1.19 14.86
N LEU A 205 -0.44 -2.28 15.50
CA LEU A 205 0.30 -2.93 16.58
C LEU A 205 0.70 -4.34 16.13
N PRO A 206 1.82 -4.49 15.37
CA PRO A 206 2.14 -5.73 14.64
C PRO A 206 2.21 -6.97 15.52
N ASN A 207 2.60 -6.80 16.78
CA ASN A 207 2.81 -7.90 17.73
C ASN A 207 1.61 -8.14 18.66
N HIS A 208 0.51 -7.40 18.49
CA HIS A 208 -0.61 -7.44 19.44
C HIS A 208 -1.96 -7.68 18.78
N GLU A 209 -2.18 -7.21 17.56
CA GLU A 209 -3.50 -7.26 16.95
C GLU A 209 -3.44 -7.64 15.46
N HIS A 210 -4.23 -8.66 15.14
CA HIS A 210 -4.62 -8.97 13.78
C HIS A 210 -6.05 -8.48 13.55
N ASP A 211 -6.39 -8.24 12.29
CA ASP A 211 -7.76 -7.97 11.89
C ASP A 211 -8.68 -9.17 12.19
N ASP A 212 -9.98 -8.99 12.01
CA ASP A 212 -10.96 -10.02 12.35
C ASP A 212 -10.82 -11.29 11.49
N LEU A 213 -10.08 -11.20 10.37
CA LEU A 213 -9.77 -12.31 9.47
C LEU A 213 -8.44 -13.00 9.82
N GLY A 214 -7.61 -12.38 10.67
CA GLY A 214 -6.26 -12.86 10.97
C GLY A 214 -5.27 -12.69 9.80
N GLU A 215 -5.65 -11.98 8.74
CA GLU A 215 -4.92 -11.89 7.48
C GLU A 215 -4.02 -10.64 7.43
N PHE A 216 -4.40 -9.56 8.13
CA PHE A 216 -3.64 -8.32 8.19
C PHE A 216 -3.51 -7.77 9.61
N MET A 217 -2.57 -6.84 9.81
CA MET A 217 -2.50 -6.07 11.05
C MET A 217 -3.76 -5.22 11.19
N LYS A 218 -4.35 -5.22 12.38
CA LYS A 218 -5.51 -4.37 12.64
C LYS A 218 -5.13 -2.90 12.53
N SER A 219 -5.77 -2.18 11.61
CA SER A 219 -5.56 -0.75 11.43
C SER A 219 -6.42 0.05 12.40
N HIS A 220 -5.83 1.06 13.03
CA HIS A 220 -6.54 2.04 13.83
C HIS A 220 -6.42 3.40 13.21
N CYS A 221 -7.54 4.12 13.08
CA CYS A 221 -7.58 5.43 12.44
C CYS A 221 -8.04 6.50 13.42
N ILE A 222 -7.39 7.65 13.38
CA ILE A 222 -7.71 8.84 14.18
C ILE A 222 -7.79 10.01 13.22
N GLU A 223 -8.91 10.74 13.25
CA GLU A 223 -8.97 12.06 12.62
C GLU A 223 -8.16 13.04 13.47
N VAL A 224 -7.12 13.60 12.87
CA VAL A 224 -6.19 14.48 13.57
C VAL A 224 -6.72 15.91 13.49
N ASP A 225 -6.83 16.58 14.63
CA ASP A 225 -7.27 18.00 14.68
C ASP A 225 -6.08 18.93 14.32
N LEU A 226 -5.50 18.76 13.14
CA LEU A 226 -4.48 19.66 12.57
C LEU A 226 -5.14 20.53 11.50
N PHE A 227 -4.62 21.74 11.29
CA PHE A 227 -5.22 22.72 10.37
C PHE A 227 -4.83 22.44 8.91
N SER A 228 -3.76 21.68 8.73
CA SER A 228 -3.21 21.34 7.42
C SER A 228 -2.67 19.91 7.42
N GLY A 229 -1.85 19.60 6.42
CA GLY A 229 -1.23 18.28 6.28
C GLY A 229 -0.50 17.81 7.54
N LEU A 230 -0.41 16.49 7.67
CA LEU A 230 0.38 15.83 8.68
C LEU A 230 1.75 15.53 8.08
N ASP A 231 2.63 16.53 8.09
CA ASP A 231 3.91 16.45 7.37
C ASP A 231 4.96 15.66 8.16
N GLN A 232 4.86 15.68 9.50
CA GLN A 232 5.87 15.13 10.39
C GLN A 232 5.27 14.21 11.43
N LEU A 233 5.90 13.05 11.60
CA LEU A 233 5.51 11.98 12.50
C LEU A 233 6.76 11.45 13.20
N ILE A 234 6.75 11.48 14.54
CA ILE A 234 7.78 10.85 15.38
C ILE A 234 7.12 10.05 16.50
N LEU A 235 7.80 9.01 16.98
CA LEU A 235 7.29 8.07 17.98
C LEU A 235 8.15 8.11 19.24
N ASP A 236 7.50 8.04 20.40
CA ASP A 236 8.11 7.87 21.72
C ASP A 236 7.63 6.53 22.30
N ASP A 237 8.47 5.52 22.21
CA ASP A 237 8.14 4.16 22.65
C ASP A 237 8.04 4.04 24.17
N GLU A 238 8.81 4.84 24.90
CA GLU A 238 8.85 4.79 26.37
C GLU A 238 7.55 5.35 26.95
N LYS A 239 7.09 6.49 26.41
CA LYS A 239 5.85 7.13 26.87
C LYS A 239 4.60 6.66 26.12
N LYS A 240 4.80 5.84 25.08
CA LYS A 240 3.77 5.39 24.15
C LYS A 240 3.02 6.58 23.51
N LEU A 241 3.77 7.57 23.00
CA LEU A 241 3.22 8.78 22.37
C LEU A 241 3.60 8.91 20.90
N MET A 242 2.60 9.11 20.04
CA MET A 242 2.77 9.52 18.65
C MET A 242 2.71 11.03 18.58
N PHE A 243 3.76 11.68 18.10
CA PHE A 243 3.75 13.12 17.86
C PHE A 243 3.57 13.39 16.38
N VAL A 244 2.59 14.23 16.08
CA VAL A 244 2.24 14.66 14.73
C VAL A 244 2.28 16.16 14.67
N ALA A 245 2.80 16.72 13.59
CA ALA A 245 2.84 18.17 13.42
C ALA A 245 2.43 18.62 12.02
N ASP A 246 1.82 19.79 12.02
CA ASP A 246 1.58 20.61 10.84
C ASP A 246 2.44 21.88 10.91
N TRP A 247 2.30 22.86 10.00
CA TRP A 247 3.11 24.09 10.05
C TRP A 247 2.89 24.98 11.29
N SER A 248 1.82 24.74 12.08
CA SER A 248 1.41 25.60 13.19
C SER A 248 1.48 24.91 14.55
N ARG A 249 1.22 23.61 14.63
CA ARG A 249 0.96 22.91 15.89
C ARG A 249 1.60 21.53 15.89
N ILE A 250 1.97 21.08 17.08
CA ILE A 250 2.35 19.70 17.37
C ILE A 250 1.27 19.10 18.29
N LYS A 251 0.79 17.91 17.98
CA LYS A 251 -0.14 17.14 18.82
C LYS A 251 0.46 15.80 19.17
N SER A 252 0.13 15.31 20.36
CA SER A 252 0.51 13.96 20.77
C SER A 252 -0.71 13.09 21.04
N TYR A 253 -0.58 11.82 20.69
CA TYR A 253 -1.60 10.79 20.88
C TYR A 253 -0.99 9.61 21.61
N LYS A 254 -1.57 9.23 22.75
CA LYS A 254 -1.13 8.08 23.53
C LYS A 254 -1.83 6.82 23.03
N TRP A 255 -1.06 5.88 22.52
CA TRP A 255 -1.59 4.56 22.21
C TRP A 255 -1.50 3.67 23.45
N THR A 256 -2.40 2.70 23.51
CA THR A 256 -2.37 1.65 24.53
C THR A 256 -2.32 0.32 23.82
N GLU A 257 -1.41 -0.55 24.25
CA GLU A 257 -1.48 -1.95 23.88
C GLU A 257 -2.77 -2.54 24.46
N PRO A 258 -3.49 -3.38 23.70
CA PRO A 258 -4.64 -4.07 24.23
C PRO A 258 -4.20 -4.94 25.42
N ALA A 259 -4.97 -4.86 26.52
CA ALA A 259 -4.85 -5.88 27.56
C ALA A 259 -5.28 -7.23 26.98
N GLU A 260 -4.76 -8.35 27.51
CA GLU A 260 -5.13 -9.68 27.05
C GLU A 260 -6.66 -9.89 27.15
N GLY A 261 -7.34 -10.05 26.00
CA GLY A 261 -8.80 -10.12 25.91
C GLY A 261 -9.55 -8.79 26.15
N GLY A 262 -8.83 -7.68 26.28
CA GLY A 262 -9.38 -6.35 26.47
C GLY A 262 -9.98 -5.77 25.19
N LYS A 263 -10.99 -4.92 25.34
CA LYS A 263 -11.47 -4.09 24.23
C LYS A 263 -10.39 -3.08 23.87
N PHE A 264 -10.14 -2.95 22.57
CA PHE A 264 -9.29 -1.90 22.03
C PHE A 264 -9.77 -0.51 22.49
N VAL A 265 -8.81 0.34 22.84
CA VAL A 265 -9.04 1.75 23.21
C VAL A 265 -8.33 2.62 22.17
N GLN A 266 -9.11 3.45 21.48
CA GLN A 266 -8.57 4.40 20.52
C GLN A 266 -7.53 5.32 21.18
N ALA A 267 -6.44 5.63 20.47
CA ALA A 267 -5.38 6.46 21.04
C ALA A 267 -5.94 7.84 21.45
N LEU A 268 -5.55 8.29 22.64
CA LEU A 268 -6.09 9.49 23.26
C LEU A 268 -5.17 10.67 22.99
N ARG A 269 -5.74 11.81 22.59
CA ARG A 269 -5.00 13.08 22.51
C ARG A 269 -4.51 13.46 23.90
N VAL A 270 -3.21 13.71 24.05
CA VAL A 270 -2.61 14.08 25.34
C VAL A 270 -2.17 15.54 25.36
N HIS A 271 -1.38 15.96 24.38
CA HIS A 271 -0.81 17.31 24.36
C HIS A 271 -1.14 18.06 23.07
N THR A 272 -1.12 19.37 23.16
CA THR A 272 -1.15 20.28 22.02
C THR A 272 -0.19 21.41 22.30
N MET A 273 0.76 21.58 21.41
CA MET A 273 1.81 22.58 21.51
C MET A 273 1.71 23.51 20.32
N GLU A 274 1.77 24.81 20.60
CA GLU A 274 1.85 25.84 19.57
C GLU A 274 3.28 25.89 19.05
N SER A 275 3.44 25.89 17.73
CA SER A 275 4.76 25.81 17.06
C SER A 275 4.79 26.63 15.78
N LYS A 276 3.90 27.61 15.62
CA LYS A 276 3.77 28.43 14.41
C LYS A 276 5.06 29.15 14.00
N GLU A 277 5.92 29.45 14.97
CA GLU A 277 7.22 30.08 14.73
C GLU A 277 8.32 29.08 14.38
N TYR A 278 8.05 27.77 14.40
CA TYR A 278 9.00 26.69 14.17
C TYR A 278 8.46 25.77 13.09
N ASN A 279 8.92 25.92 11.85
CA ASN A 279 8.45 25.16 10.69
C ASN A 279 9.38 24.02 10.27
N GLY A 280 10.47 23.79 11.00
CA GLY A 280 11.47 22.78 10.68
C GLY A 280 11.11 21.38 11.16
N PRO A 281 12.08 20.44 11.06
CA PRO A 281 11.87 19.05 11.42
C PRO A 281 11.61 18.88 12.92
N LEU A 282 10.73 17.93 13.23
CA LEU A 282 10.55 17.35 14.54
C LEU A 282 11.68 16.36 14.81
N ALA A 283 12.22 16.41 16.02
CA ALA A 283 13.16 15.42 16.50
C ALA A 283 12.85 15.02 17.94
N MET A 284 13.04 13.72 18.21
CA MET A 284 13.11 13.19 19.56
C MET A 284 14.56 13.33 20.05
N LEU A 285 14.76 14.10 21.11
CA LEU A 285 16.04 14.26 21.80
C LEU A 285 16.15 13.24 22.93
N PRO A 286 17.37 12.97 23.43
CA PRO A 286 17.56 12.19 24.65
C PRO A 286 16.69 12.71 25.80
N ASN A 287 16.27 11.79 26.67
CA ASN A 287 15.34 12.01 27.78
C ASN A 287 13.89 12.32 27.33
N ASN A 288 13.46 11.79 26.19
CA ASN A 288 12.08 11.89 25.69
C ASN A 288 11.61 13.34 25.54
N ARG A 289 12.51 14.22 25.11
CA ARG A 289 12.21 15.62 24.84
C ARG A 289 11.95 15.78 23.37
N VAL A 290 10.82 16.37 23.03
CA VAL A 290 10.51 16.70 21.64
C VAL A 290 11.00 18.12 21.37
N SER A 291 11.66 18.30 20.24
CA SER A 291 12.04 19.62 19.74
C SER A 291 11.60 19.77 18.29
N ARG A 292 11.23 21.00 17.94
CA ARG A 292 10.99 21.39 16.56
C ARG A 292 11.92 22.53 16.23
N PHE A 293 12.72 22.33 15.20
CA PHE A 293 13.71 23.33 14.80
C PHE A 293 13.05 24.41 13.93
N LEU A 294 13.62 25.61 13.93
CA LEU A 294 13.31 26.63 12.94
C LEU A 294 14.18 26.41 11.70
N ILE A 295 13.59 26.36 10.51
CA ILE A 295 14.36 26.49 9.26
C ILE A 295 14.37 27.96 8.88
N SER A 296 15.46 28.65 9.21
CA SER A 296 15.77 29.98 8.67
C SER A 296 16.62 29.83 7.41
N LEU A 297 16.24 30.54 6.33
CA LEU A 297 17.00 30.59 5.07
C LEU A 297 18.40 31.23 5.26
N ASP A 298 18.65 31.92 6.38
CA ASP A 298 19.91 32.62 6.71
C ASP A 298 20.77 31.92 7.79
N ALA A 299 20.55 30.62 8.03
CA ALA A 299 21.30 29.73 8.94
C ALA A 299 21.05 29.85 10.47
N TYR A 300 21.53 28.82 11.18
CA TYR A 300 21.45 28.49 12.62
C TYR A 300 20.18 27.77 13.11
N VAL A 301 20.37 26.53 13.56
CA VAL A 301 19.34 25.65 14.14
C VAL A 301 19.21 26.00 15.62
N ASP A 302 18.16 26.75 15.98
CA ASP A 302 17.83 26.98 17.39
C ASP A 302 16.89 25.87 17.88
N ALA A 303 17.26 25.24 18.99
CA ALA A 303 16.63 24.03 19.51
C ALA A 303 15.90 24.34 20.82
N HIS A 304 14.59 24.59 20.76
CA HIS A 304 13.79 24.62 21.98
C HIS A 304 13.44 23.18 22.38
N GLY A 305 14.14 22.67 23.40
CA GLY A 305 13.82 21.40 24.04
C GLY A 305 12.61 21.58 24.97
N LEU A 306 11.63 20.68 24.87
CA LEU A 306 10.47 20.67 25.75
C LEU A 306 10.55 19.48 26.72
N ASP A 307 10.48 19.77 28.01
CA ASP A 307 10.40 18.74 29.05
C ASP A 307 8.98 18.19 29.11
N THR A 308 8.85 16.90 28.82
CA THR A 308 7.58 16.16 28.82
C THR A 308 7.12 15.75 30.22
N GLU A 309 7.78 16.23 31.29
CA GLU A 309 7.45 15.89 32.69
C GLU A 309 6.54 16.91 33.39
N SER A 310 6.36 18.13 32.85
CA SER A 310 5.64 19.21 33.55
C SER A 310 4.14 19.32 33.25
N ALA A 311 3.51 18.28 32.69
CA ALA A 311 2.12 18.33 32.20
C ALA A 311 1.23 17.18 32.68
N ILE A 312 1.52 16.59 33.84
CA ILE A 312 0.67 15.59 34.52
C ILE A 312 0.01 16.21 35.74
#